data_AF-A0A3R7TET6-F1
#
_entry.id   AF-A0A3R7TET6-F1
#
_cell.length_a   1.000
_cell.length_b   1.000
_cell.length_c   1.000
_cell.angle_alpha   90.00
_cell.angle_beta   90.00
_cell.angle_gamma   90.00
#
_symmetry.space_group_name_H-M   'P 1'
#
loop_
_entity.id
_entity.type
_entity.pdbx_description
1 polymer ?
#
loop_
_entity_poly.entity_id
_entity_poly.type
_entity_poly.pdbx_seq_one_letter_code
_entity_poly.pdbx_strand_id
1 'polypeptide(L)'
;MKHVCFNATDFSFGLTYRFQNTGYFGNNPLYKNNQAEVNALRNQVELGDAIASSSCFPVGFEPLVFPDDYFKDHQDAAYKNLKQLDDFINGVGIMDGGIADNQGIGSMMLINDRIGDGLDLIIVNDVGSYKMKPWQQDTTKVGKSSTVKRVVNKMLQYFTIKPLYWITLALGLVILLLNNMHVFGSQAYSGMYIFGGVVLGMGLLLTVFGLVASVIKSAALSKLRTIFKKNVPEPLLDDVLTFQKLDISLVQQMLANRFTSALTMINDVFLKQMRRLNYDLFYSKDKLKNKRITATIYKLNGQKTPYSEGTGLNESIKPKPSKNLESVCLTASKTPTTLWWDKTDIAKNRMETLIACGQFTICYQLMDYILKLKADEDKPIKDITEVDALYKALEADWKLFNKNPLWLVDDLKK
;
A
#
# COMPACT_ATOMS: atom_id res chain seq x y z
N MET A 1 -1.76 -0.13 30.68
CA MET A 1 -1.04 0.68 29.68
C MET A 1 -1.61 2.09 29.72
N LYS A 2 -0.82 3.13 30.03
CA LYS A 2 -1.33 4.50 30.30
C LYS A 2 -1.64 5.29 29.02
N HIS A 3 -0.77 5.20 28.03
CA HIS A 3 -0.92 5.84 26.73
C HIS A 3 -0.84 4.77 25.63
N VAL A 4 -1.79 4.78 24.71
CA VAL A 4 -1.85 3.88 23.55
C VAL A 4 -2.15 4.73 22.32
N CYS A 5 -1.42 4.50 21.24
CA CYS A 5 -1.59 5.22 19.97
C CYS A 5 -1.35 4.27 18.80
N PHE A 6 -2.33 4.16 17.90
CA PHE A 6 -2.15 3.54 16.59
C PHE A 6 -2.10 4.64 15.54
N ASN A 7 -1.02 4.66 14.76
CA ASN A 7 -0.84 5.65 13.72
C ASN A 7 -1.50 5.16 12.43
N ALA A 8 -2.22 6.06 11.79
CA ALA A 8 -2.73 5.90 10.45
C ALA A 8 -2.47 7.21 9.66
N THR A 9 -2.90 7.25 8.41
CA THR A 9 -2.75 8.39 7.52
C THR A 9 -4.12 8.81 7.03
N ASP A 10 -4.47 10.08 7.21
CA ASP A 10 -5.72 10.64 6.69
C ASP A 10 -5.52 11.14 5.27
N PHE A 11 -6.48 10.85 4.39
CA PHE A 11 -6.41 11.23 2.98
C PHE A 11 -7.11 12.55 2.65
N SER A 12 -7.77 13.16 3.63
CA SER A 12 -8.40 14.48 3.47
C SER A 12 -7.34 15.60 3.53
N PHE A 13 -6.40 15.50 4.47
CA PHE A 13 -5.35 16.49 4.71
C PHE A 13 -3.94 15.95 4.49
N GLY A 14 -3.76 14.64 4.30
CA GLY A 14 -2.45 14.02 4.11
C GLY A 14 -1.60 14.02 5.38
N LEU A 15 -2.22 13.95 6.56
CA LEU A 15 -1.58 14.03 7.87
C LEU A 15 -1.67 12.70 8.63
N THR A 16 -0.81 12.54 9.65
CA THR A 16 -0.93 11.40 10.58
C THR A 16 -2.25 11.49 11.36
N TYR A 17 -3.09 10.48 11.20
CA TYR A 17 -4.28 10.23 12.01
C TYR A 17 -3.90 9.34 13.21
N ARG A 18 -4.30 9.71 14.42
CA ARG A 18 -3.92 8.97 15.64
C ARG A 18 -5.15 8.42 16.35
N PHE A 19 -5.28 7.10 16.37
CA PHE A 19 -6.20 6.41 17.27
C PHE A 19 -5.53 6.35 18.64
N GLN A 20 -5.77 7.34 19.49
CA GLN A 20 -5.15 7.42 20.81
C GLN A 20 -6.15 7.56 21.94
N ASN A 21 -5.85 6.87 23.06
CA ASN A 21 -6.67 6.92 24.27
C ASN A 21 -6.54 8.23 25.05
N THR A 22 -5.57 9.09 24.70
CA THR A 22 -5.28 10.36 25.36
C THR A 22 -4.81 11.39 24.34
N GLY A 23 -5.23 12.65 24.48
CA GLY A 23 -4.97 13.68 23.47
C GLY A 23 -5.93 13.61 22.28
N TYR A 24 -5.48 14.08 21.12
CA TYR A 24 -6.31 14.28 19.93
C TYR A 24 -6.64 12.96 19.24
N PHE A 25 -7.91 12.60 19.14
CA PHE A 25 -8.32 11.44 18.35
C PHE A 25 -8.43 11.85 16.88
N GLY A 26 -7.46 11.42 16.06
CA GLY A 26 -7.29 11.86 14.68
C GLY A 26 -6.12 12.82 14.48
N ASN A 27 -6.33 13.88 13.71
CA ASN A 27 -5.34 14.93 13.44
C ASN A 27 -5.88 16.31 13.85
N ASN A 28 -5.06 17.35 13.74
CA ASN A 28 -5.44 18.70 14.20
C ASN A 28 -6.66 19.27 13.45
N PRO A 29 -6.72 19.26 12.10
CA PRO A 29 -7.91 19.71 11.36
C PRO A 29 -9.20 18.97 11.76
N LEU A 30 -9.15 17.64 11.84
CA LEU A 30 -10.33 16.80 12.09
C LEU A 30 -10.80 16.85 13.54
N TYR A 31 -9.89 17.09 14.50
CA TYR A 31 -10.22 17.02 15.93
C TYR A 31 -10.50 18.39 16.55
N LYS A 32 -9.67 19.41 16.28
CA LYS A 32 -9.60 20.64 17.11
C LYS A 32 -10.93 21.38 17.23
N ASN A 33 -11.67 21.48 16.13
CA ASN A 33 -12.96 22.18 16.09
C ASN A 33 -14.16 21.24 16.29
N ASN A 34 -13.94 19.93 16.27
CA ASN A 34 -14.98 18.89 16.25
C ASN A 34 -14.86 17.96 17.48
N GLN A 35 -14.28 18.48 18.58
CA GLN A 35 -13.86 17.66 19.72
C GLN A 35 -15.04 16.98 20.40
N ALA A 36 -16.19 17.64 20.51
CA ALA A 36 -17.35 17.10 21.21
C ALA A 36 -17.89 15.86 20.48
N GLU A 37 -18.08 15.98 19.17
CA GLU A 37 -18.62 14.96 18.28
C GLU A 37 -17.65 13.78 18.15
N VAL A 38 -16.35 14.05 17.94
CA VAL A 38 -15.34 12.99 17.87
C VAL A 38 -15.18 12.29 19.23
N ASN A 39 -15.20 13.03 20.35
CA ASN A 39 -15.06 12.43 21.68
C ASN A 39 -16.29 11.59 22.10
N ALA A 40 -17.47 11.84 21.53
CA ALA A 40 -18.65 11.02 21.78
C ALA A 40 -18.50 9.60 21.21
N LEU A 41 -17.69 9.43 20.16
CA LEU A 41 -17.53 8.18 19.42
C LEU A 41 -16.18 7.48 19.64
N ARG A 42 -15.11 8.22 19.98
CA ARG A 42 -13.73 7.69 20.08
C ARG A 42 -13.57 6.41 20.92
N ASN A 43 -14.34 6.24 21.99
CA ASN A 43 -14.22 5.10 22.90
C ASN A 43 -15.07 3.91 22.45
N GLN A 44 -15.87 4.09 21.40
CA GLN A 44 -16.69 3.05 20.77
C GLN A 44 -15.97 2.42 19.56
N VAL A 45 -14.88 3.02 19.08
CA VAL A 45 -14.06 2.45 17.99
C VAL A 45 -13.45 1.13 18.44
N GLU A 46 -13.74 0.06 17.69
CA GLU A 46 -13.17 -1.25 17.96
C GLU A 46 -11.66 -1.22 17.73
N LEU A 47 -10.90 -1.86 18.63
CA LEU A 47 -9.44 -1.95 18.51
C LEU A 47 -9.02 -2.64 17.20
N GLY A 48 -9.83 -3.60 16.73
CA GLY A 48 -9.63 -4.27 15.45
C GLY A 48 -9.58 -3.29 14.27
N ASP A 49 -10.52 -2.34 14.22
CA ASP A 49 -10.60 -1.35 13.14
C ASP A 49 -9.43 -0.37 13.19
N ALA A 50 -9.01 0.05 14.39
CA ALA A 50 -7.84 0.90 14.56
C ALA A 50 -6.55 0.19 14.07
N ILE A 51 -6.38 -1.10 14.37
CA ILE A 51 -5.24 -1.90 13.91
C ILE A 51 -5.32 -2.15 12.40
N ALA A 52 -6.50 -2.47 11.87
CA ALA A 52 -6.71 -2.65 10.43
C ALA A 52 -6.32 -1.38 9.67
N SER A 53 -6.85 -0.23 10.09
CA SER A 53 -6.53 1.08 9.51
C SER A 53 -5.04 1.39 9.56
N SER A 54 -4.39 1.09 10.69
CA SER A 54 -2.96 1.27 10.89
C SER A 54 -2.08 0.35 10.02
N SER A 55 -2.65 -0.66 9.35
CA SER A 55 -1.96 -1.67 8.56
C SER A 55 -2.49 -1.85 7.12
N CYS A 56 -3.47 -1.04 6.69
CA CYS A 56 -4.03 -1.03 5.34
C CYS A 56 -3.05 -0.41 4.33
N PHE A 57 -2.04 -1.17 3.91
CA PHE A 57 -1.03 -0.66 2.98
C PHE A 57 -1.64 -0.36 1.59
N PRO A 58 -1.22 0.74 0.93
CA PRO A 58 -1.70 1.10 -0.40
C PRO A 58 -1.56 -0.04 -1.41
N VAL A 59 -2.51 -0.14 -2.36
CA VAL A 59 -2.57 -1.16 -3.44
C VAL A 59 -3.03 -2.54 -2.98
N GLY A 60 -2.84 -2.89 -1.70
CA GLY A 60 -3.37 -4.13 -1.12
C GLY A 60 -4.82 -4.00 -0.65
N PHE A 61 -5.18 -2.85 -0.08
CA PHE A 61 -6.49 -2.59 0.52
C PHE A 61 -7.03 -1.22 0.12
N GLU A 62 -8.36 -1.11 0.12
CA GLU A 62 -9.05 0.18 0.10
C GLU A 62 -8.90 0.89 1.46
N PRO A 63 -8.86 2.23 1.50
CA PRO A 63 -8.87 2.95 2.77
C PRO A 63 -10.16 2.66 3.55
N LEU A 64 -10.07 2.51 4.87
CA LEU A 64 -11.25 2.48 5.74
C LEU A 64 -11.81 3.91 5.88
N VAL A 65 -13.12 4.06 5.87
CA VAL A 65 -13.80 5.36 5.89
C VAL A 65 -14.31 5.66 7.29
N PHE A 66 -13.70 6.61 7.99
CA PHE A 66 -14.17 7.07 9.30
C PHE A 66 -15.23 8.18 9.14
N PRO A 67 -16.38 8.13 9.83
CA PRO A 67 -16.80 7.13 10.81
C PRO A 67 -17.57 5.93 10.21
N ASP A 68 -17.85 5.93 8.91
CA ASP A 68 -18.82 5.05 8.24
C ASP A 68 -18.54 3.54 8.40
N ASP A 69 -17.28 3.12 8.32
CA ASP A 69 -16.86 1.72 8.46
C ASP A 69 -16.65 1.29 9.92
N TYR A 70 -16.59 2.24 10.86
CA TYR A 70 -16.23 1.98 12.26
C TYR A 70 -17.44 1.82 13.17
N PHE A 71 -18.63 2.25 12.72
CA PHE A 71 -19.86 2.16 13.50
C PHE A 71 -20.94 1.49 12.67
N LYS A 72 -21.54 0.43 13.23
CA LYS A 72 -22.61 -0.34 12.58
C LYS A 72 -23.97 0.38 12.64
N ASP A 73 -24.24 1.10 13.73
CA ASP A 73 -25.49 1.82 13.91
C ASP A 73 -25.36 3.27 13.44
N HIS A 74 -25.74 3.52 12.19
CA HIS A 74 -25.77 4.87 11.62
C HIS A 74 -26.99 5.69 12.07
N GLN A 75 -27.89 5.11 12.89
CA GLN A 75 -29.00 5.82 13.48
C GLN A 75 -28.66 6.48 14.82
N ASP A 76 -27.54 6.09 15.43
CA ASP A 76 -27.02 6.69 16.65
C ASP A 76 -26.87 8.21 16.54
N ALA A 77 -27.22 8.92 17.61
CA ALA A 77 -27.22 10.36 17.63
C ALA A 77 -25.80 10.94 17.51
N ALA A 78 -24.80 10.32 18.14
CA ALA A 78 -23.41 10.78 18.07
C ALA A 78 -22.83 10.57 16.66
N TYR A 79 -23.14 9.44 16.02
CA TYR A 79 -22.78 9.20 14.62
C TYR A 79 -23.38 10.28 13.69
N LYS A 80 -24.69 10.54 13.79
CA LYS A 80 -25.36 11.56 12.98
C LYS A 80 -24.79 12.95 13.18
N ASN A 81 -24.52 13.33 14.43
CA ASN A 81 -23.94 14.63 14.75
C ASN A 81 -22.55 14.79 14.11
N LEU A 82 -21.70 13.74 14.17
CA LEU A 82 -20.41 13.76 13.50
C LEU A 82 -20.56 13.90 11.97
N LYS A 83 -21.49 13.16 11.36
CA LYS A 83 -21.73 13.18 9.90
C LYS A 83 -22.34 14.48 9.36
N GLN A 84 -22.83 15.37 10.22
CA GLN A 84 -23.30 16.70 9.82
C GLN A 84 -22.18 17.71 9.65
N LEU A 85 -20.97 17.40 10.13
CA LEU A 85 -19.82 18.28 10.00
C LEU A 85 -19.21 18.18 8.59
N ASP A 86 -18.81 19.32 8.02
CA ASP A 86 -18.26 19.41 6.66
C ASP A 86 -17.05 18.48 6.45
N ASP A 87 -16.21 18.31 7.48
CA ASP A 87 -15.02 17.46 7.44
C ASP A 87 -15.35 15.95 7.36
N PHE A 88 -16.55 15.54 7.79
CA PHE A 88 -16.94 14.14 7.94
C PHE A 88 -18.15 13.74 7.08
N ILE A 89 -18.80 14.69 6.39
CA ILE A 89 -20.02 14.45 5.60
C ILE A 89 -19.80 13.37 4.53
N ASN A 90 -18.64 13.37 3.87
CA ASN A 90 -18.26 12.36 2.88
C ASN A 90 -17.42 11.21 3.46
N GLY A 91 -17.19 11.23 4.78
CA GLY A 91 -16.25 10.34 5.45
C GLY A 91 -14.79 10.74 5.22
N VAL A 92 -13.90 10.22 6.06
CA VAL A 92 -12.46 10.43 6.00
C VAL A 92 -11.80 9.11 5.65
N GLY A 93 -11.11 9.06 4.51
CA GLY A 93 -10.30 7.90 4.14
C GLY A 93 -9.07 7.78 5.03
N ILE A 94 -8.96 6.66 5.74
CA ILE A 94 -7.87 6.32 6.65
C ILE A 94 -7.09 5.14 6.08
N MET A 95 -5.77 5.29 6.01
CA MET A 95 -4.85 4.27 5.47
C MET A 95 -3.65 4.03 6.40
N ASP A 96 -2.82 3.04 6.08
CA ASP A 96 -1.62 2.65 6.81
C ASP A 96 -0.79 3.83 7.37
N GLY A 97 -0.36 3.69 8.62
CA GLY A 97 0.43 4.70 9.33
C GLY A 97 1.88 4.80 8.84
N GLY A 98 2.35 3.81 8.10
CA GLY A 98 3.67 3.77 7.47
C GLY A 98 3.93 4.94 6.54
N ILE A 99 2.89 5.45 5.88
CA ILE A 99 2.98 6.56 4.92
C ILE A 99 3.47 7.85 5.61
N ALA A 100 2.96 8.16 6.81
CA ALA A 100 3.25 9.41 7.50
C ALA A 100 4.27 9.26 8.65
N ASP A 101 4.16 8.22 9.48
CA ASP A 101 5.04 8.00 10.65
C ASP A 101 5.19 6.50 10.94
N ASN A 102 5.92 5.81 10.07
CA ASN A 102 6.17 4.37 10.13
C ASN A 102 6.77 3.86 11.46
N GLN A 103 7.42 4.73 12.22
CA GLN A 103 8.13 4.34 13.44
C GLN A 103 7.39 4.76 14.70
N GLY A 104 6.30 5.51 14.57
CA GLY A 104 5.58 6.08 15.71
C GLY A 104 6.39 7.12 16.48
N ILE A 105 7.52 7.59 15.95
CA ILE A 105 8.42 8.53 16.64
C ILE A 105 7.70 9.86 16.85
N GLY A 106 7.00 10.35 15.84
CA GLY A 106 6.27 11.61 15.94
C GLY A 106 5.21 11.55 17.04
N SER A 107 4.43 10.47 17.08
CA SER A 107 3.43 10.25 18.13
C SER A 107 4.04 10.12 19.52
N MET A 108 5.17 9.43 19.67
CA MET A 108 5.86 9.33 20.95
C MET A 108 6.43 10.66 21.41
N MET A 109 6.96 11.48 20.49
CA MET A 109 7.43 12.83 20.80
C MET A 109 6.30 13.75 21.28
N LEU A 110 5.11 13.64 20.69
CA LEU A 110 3.94 14.38 21.18
C LEU A 110 3.52 13.93 22.59
N ILE A 111 3.62 12.63 22.90
CA ILE A 111 3.39 12.14 24.26
C ILE A 111 4.44 12.71 25.21
N ASN A 112 5.72 12.63 24.85
CA ASN A 112 6.82 13.18 25.63
C ASN A 112 6.63 14.66 25.93
N ASP A 113 6.23 15.47 24.94
CA ASP A 113 6.06 16.91 25.13
C ASP A 113 4.78 17.26 25.93
N ARG A 114 3.79 16.36 26.02
CA ARG A 114 2.58 16.53 26.85
C ARG A 114 2.80 16.17 28.32
N ILE A 115 3.71 15.24 28.59
CA ILE A 115 4.07 14.85 29.96
C ILE A 115 5.09 15.88 30.46
N GLY A 116 4.81 16.59 31.55
CA GLY A 116 5.62 17.73 32.00
C GLY A 116 7.12 17.42 32.10
N ASP A 117 7.48 16.33 32.78
CA ASP A 117 8.89 15.90 32.95
C ASP A 117 9.43 15.07 31.76
N GLY A 118 8.59 14.85 30.74
CA GLY A 118 8.88 13.98 29.60
C GLY A 118 8.90 12.49 29.94
N LEU A 119 9.31 11.69 28.96
CA LEU A 119 9.59 10.27 29.13
C LEU A 119 11.05 10.09 29.56
N ASP A 120 11.30 9.20 30.52
CA ASP A 120 12.67 8.89 30.97
C ASP A 120 13.47 8.12 29.91
N LEU A 121 12.79 7.23 29.19
CA LEU A 121 13.38 6.43 28.12
C LEU A 121 12.36 6.21 27.00
N ILE A 122 12.78 6.52 25.77
CA ILE A 122 12.06 6.22 24.54
C ILE A 122 12.78 5.08 23.83
N ILE A 123 12.06 3.98 23.60
CA ILE A 123 12.56 2.80 22.89
C ILE A 123 11.86 2.71 21.53
N VAL A 124 12.61 2.88 20.45
CA VAL A 124 12.08 2.72 19.07
C VAL A 124 12.38 1.31 18.59
N ASN A 125 11.33 0.50 18.39
CA ASN A 125 11.43 -0.84 17.81
C ASN A 125 11.18 -0.78 16.32
N ASP A 126 12.20 -1.07 15.51
CA ASP A 126 12.14 -0.90 14.06
C ASP A 126 12.37 -2.21 13.31
N VAL A 127 11.30 -2.68 12.66
CA VAL A 127 11.30 -3.89 11.84
C VAL A 127 11.67 -3.62 10.38
N GLY A 128 11.95 -2.36 10.04
CA GLY A 128 12.34 -1.93 8.71
C GLY A 128 13.68 -2.51 8.25
N SER A 129 13.72 -3.08 7.05
CA SER A 129 14.99 -3.49 6.44
C SER A 129 15.72 -2.30 5.81
N TYR A 130 17.06 -2.29 5.91
CA TYR A 130 17.92 -1.40 5.12
C TYR A 130 18.05 -1.83 3.66
N LYS A 131 17.61 -3.05 3.33
CA LYS A 131 17.71 -3.63 1.98
C LYS A 131 16.56 -3.14 1.11
N MET A 132 16.86 -2.86 -0.15
CA MET A 132 15.88 -2.64 -1.22
C MET A 132 16.29 -3.54 -2.37
N LYS A 133 15.33 -4.25 -2.97
CA LYS A 133 15.60 -4.94 -4.24
C LYS A 133 15.74 -3.86 -5.32
N PRO A 134 16.86 -3.79 -6.05
CA PRO A 134 16.98 -2.84 -7.14
C PRO A 134 15.83 -3.00 -8.12
N TRP A 135 15.19 -1.89 -8.49
CA TRP A 135 14.17 -1.93 -9.54
C TRP A 135 14.84 -2.38 -10.85
N GLN A 136 14.19 -3.32 -11.53
CA GLN A 136 14.66 -3.85 -12.81
C GLN A 136 13.64 -3.49 -13.86
N GLN A 137 14.14 -2.89 -14.95
CA GLN A 137 13.32 -2.62 -16.12
C GLN A 137 12.89 -3.94 -16.75
N ASP A 138 11.61 -4.04 -17.12
CA ASP A 138 11.17 -5.10 -18.01
C ASP A 138 11.86 -4.92 -19.37
N THR A 139 12.67 -5.89 -19.77
CA THR A 139 13.45 -5.91 -21.01
C THR A 139 12.93 -6.91 -22.02
N THR A 140 11.72 -7.46 -21.80
CA THR A 140 11.09 -8.36 -22.78
C THR A 140 11.11 -7.72 -24.16
N LYS A 141 11.59 -8.48 -25.16
CA LYS A 141 11.73 -7.98 -26.53
C LYS A 141 10.36 -7.51 -27.01
N VAL A 142 10.27 -6.23 -27.36
CA VAL A 142 9.09 -5.67 -28.02
C VAL A 142 8.89 -6.44 -29.33
N GLY A 143 8.03 -7.45 -29.30
CA GLY A 143 7.64 -8.17 -30.51
C GLY A 143 6.95 -7.20 -31.48
N LYS A 144 6.96 -7.53 -32.78
CA LYS A 144 6.19 -6.84 -33.83
C LYS A 144 4.68 -7.05 -33.58
N SER A 145 4.15 -6.54 -32.48
CA SER A 145 2.72 -6.50 -32.23
C SER A 145 2.11 -5.39 -33.07
N SER A 146 0.84 -5.53 -33.42
CA SER A 146 0.11 -4.48 -34.11
C SER A 146 0.00 -3.23 -33.24
N THR A 147 0.29 -2.07 -33.81
CA THR A 147 0.01 -0.74 -33.23
C THR A 147 -1.41 -0.66 -32.65
N VAL A 148 -1.61 0.08 -31.55
CA VAL A 148 -2.92 0.29 -30.89
C VAL A 148 -3.99 0.71 -31.92
N LYS A 149 -3.64 1.66 -32.79
CA LYS A 149 -4.50 2.12 -33.88
C LYS A 149 -4.86 1.02 -34.88
N ARG A 150 -3.95 0.08 -35.15
CA ARG A 150 -4.17 -1.03 -36.10
C ARG A 150 -5.11 -2.10 -35.52
N VAL A 151 -5.03 -2.42 -34.22
CA VAL A 151 -5.97 -3.37 -33.59
C VAL A 151 -7.38 -2.79 -33.53
N VAL A 152 -7.51 -1.55 -33.06
CA VAL A 152 -8.79 -0.84 -33.01
C VAL A 152 -9.36 -0.71 -34.42
N ASN A 153 -8.56 -0.34 -35.42
CA ASN A 153 -9.03 -0.29 -36.80
C ASN A 153 -9.37 -1.66 -37.38
N LYS A 154 -8.62 -2.73 -37.09
CA LYS A 154 -8.87 -4.07 -37.65
C LYS A 154 -10.13 -4.70 -37.06
N MET A 155 -10.32 -4.59 -35.74
CA MET A 155 -11.55 -5.04 -35.07
C MET A 155 -12.75 -4.27 -35.59
N LEU A 156 -12.64 -2.93 -35.73
CA LEU A 156 -13.77 -2.10 -36.14
C LEU A 156 -14.03 -2.08 -37.65
N GLN A 157 -13.03 -2.30 -38.51
CA GLN A 157 -13.23 -2.49 -39.97
C GLN A 157 -14.01 -3.76 -40.30
N TYR A 158 -13.97 -4.77 -39.42
CA TYR A 158 -14.78 -5.96 -39.59
C TYR A 158 -16.29 -5.63 -39.51
N PHE A 159 -16.64 -4.58 -38.78
CA PHE A 159 -18.02 -4.15 -38.55
C PHE A 159 -18.40 -2.81 -39.19
N THR A 160 -17.58 -2.27 -40.11
CA THR A 160 -17.99 -1.11 -40.92
C THR A 160 -18.91 -1.54 -42.05
N ILE A 161 -19.88 -0.69 -42.40
CA ILE A 161 -20.77 -0.88 -43.56
C ILE A 161 -19.91 -1.08 -44.81
N LYS A 162 -20.01 -2.26 -45.43
CA LYS A 162 -19.34 -2.57 -46.69
C LYS A 162 -20.28 -2.27 -47.87
N PRO A 163 -19.75 -1.84 -49.03
CA PRO A 163 -20.55 -1.68 -50.26
C PRO A 163 -21.35 -2.93 -50.61
N LEU A 164 -20.80 -4.10 -50.28
CA LEU A 164 -21.44 -5.40 -50.48
C LEU A 164 -22.80 -5.53 -49.79
N TYR A 165 -23.03 -4.89 -48.64
CA TYR A 165 -24.31 -4.95 -47.92
C TYR A 165 -25.42 -4.20 -48.67
N TRP A 166 -25.06 -3.12 -49.38
CA TRP A 166 -25.97 -2.36 -50.21
C TRP A 166 -26.24 -3.06 -51.54
N ILE A 167 -25.22 -3.73 -52.07
CA ILE A 167 -25.34 -4.57 -53.27
C ILE A 167 -26.27 -5.76 -52.99
N THR A 168 -26.16 -6.43 -51.85
CA THR A 168 -27.08 -7.54 -51.49
C THR A 168 -28.50 -7.05 -51.26
N LEU A 169 -28.67 -5.88 -50.62
CA LEU A 169 -29.98 -5.26 -50.43
C LEU A 169 -30.61 -4.86 -51.77
N ALA A 170 -29.85 -4.22 -52.66
CA ALA A 170 -30.30 -3.84 -54.00
C ALA A 170 -30.62 -5.07 -54.86
N LEU A 171 -29.79 -6.12 -54.78
CA LEU A 171 -30.02 -7.36 -55.51
C LEU A 171 -31.31 -8.07 -55.06
N GLY A 172 -31.55 -8.14 -53.75
CA GLY A 172 -32.79 -8.68 -53.20
C GLY A 172 -34.01 -7.89 -53.70
N LEU A 173 -33.92 -6.56 -53.71
CA LEU A 173 -34.98 -5.68 -54.20
C LEU A 173 -35.23 -5.86 -55.72
N VAL A 174 -34.16 -5.95 -56.52
CA VAL A 174 -34.26 -6.16 -57.97
C VAL A 174 -34.87 -7.51 -58.29
N ILE A 175 -34.52 -8.58 -57.57
CA ILE A 175 -35.13 -9.91 -57.76
C ILE A 175 -36.64 -9.86 -57.49
N LEU A 176 -37.06 -9.16 -56.43
CA LEU A 176 -38.48 -9.00 -56.09
C LEU A 176 -39.23 -8.20 -57.16
N LEU A 177 -38.65 -7.10 -57.65
CA LEU A 177 -39.25 -6.25 -58.69
C LEU A 177 -39.35 -6.98 -60.03
N LEU A 178 -38.29 -7.66 -60.47
CA LEU A 178 -38.27 -8.40 -61.73
C LEU A 178 -39.23 -9.61 -61.70
N ASN A 179 -39.40 -10.25 -60.54
CA ASN A 179 -40.40 -11.31 -60.37
C ASN A 179 -41.84 -10.77 -60.48
N ASN A 180 -42.10 -9.59 -59.92
CA ASN A 180 -43.42 -8.94 -60.00
C ASN A 180 -43.72 -8.40 -61.41
N MET A 181 -42.69 -8.01 -62.17
CA MET A 181 -42.80 -7.61 -63.57
C MET A 181 -42.90 -8.79 -64.55
N HIS A 182 -43.00 -10.03 -64.06
CA HIS A 182 -43.12 -11.24 -64.88
C HIS A 182 -41.94 -11.44 -65.86
N VAL A 183 -40.74 -10.95 -65.50
CA VAL A 183 -39.55 -11.03 -66.38
C VAL A 183 -39.01 -12.46 -66.47
N PHE A 184 -39.22 -13.27 -65.43
CA PHE A 184 -38.71 -14.65 -65.35
C PHE A 184 -39.69 -15.72 -65.87
N GLY A 185 -40.91 -15.35 -66.27
CA GLY A 185 -41.93 -16.27 -66.78
C GLY A 185 -43.31 -15.63 -66.91
N SER A 186 -44.29 -16.37 -67.45
CA SER A 186 -45.66 -15.86 -67.70
C SER A 186 -46.47 -15.52 -66.44
N GLN A 187 -46.00 -15.96 -65.27
CA GLN A 187 -46.62 -15.76 -63.96
C GLN A 187 -45.51 -15.54 -62.92
N ALA A 188 -45.78 -14.77 -61.87
CA ALA A 188 -44.81 -14.55 -60.80
C ALA A 188 -44.59 -15.85 -60.00
N TYR A 189 -43.32 -16.17 -59.69
CA TYR A 189 -42.98 -17.39 -58.97
C TYR A 189 -42.88 -17.14 -57.47
N SER A 190 -43.60 -17.91 -56.65
CA SER A 190 -43.53 -17.84 -55.19
C SER A 190 -42.13 -18.09 -54.64
N GLY A 191 -41.35 -18.97 -55.28
CA GLY A 191 -39.95 -19.25 -54.89
C GLY A 191 -39.02 -18.04 -55.03
N MET A 192 -39.24 -17.18 -56.03
CA MET A 192 -38.44 -15.97 -56.25
C MET A 192 -38.78 -14.87 -55.24
N TYR A 193 -40.02 -14.81 -54.75
CA TYR A 193 -40.38 -13.94 -53.64
C TYR A 193 -39.69 -14.35 -52.33
N ILE A 194 -39.65 -15.65 -52.03
CA ILE A 194 -38.94 -16.18 -50.85
C ILE A 194 -37.44 -15.89 -50.96
N PHE A 195 -36.84 -16.20 -52.11
CA PHE A 195 -35.40 -15.99 -52.32
C PHE A 195 -35.01 -14.50 -52.27
N GLY A 196 -35.73 -13.65 -53.00
CA GLY A 196 -35.51 -12.20 -52.99
C GLY A 196 -35.74 -11.58 -51.60
N GLY A 197 -36.75 -12.06 -50.86
CA GLY A 197 -37.03 -11.62 -49.49
C GLY A 197 -35.94 -12.00 -48.49
N VAL A 198 -35.39 -13.22 -48.58
CA VAL A 198 -34.26 -13.66 -47.74
C VAL A 198 -33.00 -12.85 -48.03
N VAL A 199 -32.69 -12.61 -49.31
CA VAL A 199 -31.53 -11.82 -49.73
C VAL A 199 -31.67 -10.36 -49.28
N LEU A 200 -32.86 -9.77 -49.43
CA LEU A 200 -33.16 -8.42 -48.96
C LEU A 200 -33.04 -8.31 -47.43
N GLY A 201 -33.62 -9.26 -46.68
CA GLY A 201 -33.55 -9.30 -45.22
C GLY A 201 -32.12 -9.46 -44.70
N MET A 202 -31.29 -10.27 -45.37
CA MET A 202 -29.87 -10.41 -45.05
C MET A 202 -29.10 -9.10 -45.29
N GLY A 203 -29.34 -8.40 -46.40
CA GLY A 203 -28.73 -7.09 -46.66
C GLY A 203 -29.13 -6.04 -45.61
N LEU A 204 -30.39 -6.07 -45.16
CA LEU A 204 -30.92 -5.13 -44.17
C LEU A 204 -30.29 -5.37 -42.78
N LEU A 205 -30.22 -6.63 -42.33
CA LEU A 205 -29.57 -7.00 -41.07
C LEU A 205 -28.09 -6.59 -41.06
N LEU A 206 -27.34 -6.90 -42.12
CA LEU A 206 -25.92 -6.55 -42.23
C LEU A 206 -25.70 -5.03 -42.19
N THR A 207 -26.61 -4.26 -42.79
CA THR A 207 -26.55 -2.79 -42.78
C THR A 207 -26.84 -2.22 -41.38
N VAL A 208 -27.84 -2.74 -40.67
CA VAL A 208 -28.17 -2.34 -39.29
C VAL A 208 -27.02 -2.66 -38.34
N PHE A 209 -26.46 -3.88 -38.39
CA PHE A 209 -25.30 -4.24 -37.57
C PHE A 209 -24.08 -3.34 -37.88
N GLY A 210 -23.85 -3.01 -39.15
CA GLY A 210 -22.79 -2.08 -39.55
C GLY A 210 -22.97 -0.65 -39.02
N LEU A 211 -24.22 -0.15 -38.97
CA LEU A 211 -24.54 1.16 -38.39
C LEU A 211 -24.33 1.18 -36.87
N VAL A 212 -24.86 0.19 -36.16
CA VAL A 212 -24.70 0.06 -34.70
C VAL A 212 -23.21 0.01 -34.32
N ALA A 213 -22.42 -0.78 -35.02
CA ALA A 213 -20.99 -0.86 -34.78
C ALA A 213 -20.24 0.44 -35.09
N SER A 214 -20.68 1.21 -36.10
CA SER A 214 -20.13 2.53 -36.42
C SER A 214 -20.40 3.55 -35.30
N VAL A 215 -21.60 3.53 -34.72
CA VAL A 215 -21.96 4.37 -33.57
C VAL A 215 -21.13 4.00 -32.33
N ILE A 216 -20.99 2.70 -32.04
CA ILE A 216 -20.15 2.21 -30.94
C ILE A 216 -18.69 2.64 -31.11
N LYS A 217 -18.15 2.54 -32.34
CA LYS A 217 -16.80 3.02 -32.69
C LYS A 217 -16.62 4.51 -32.38
N SER A 218 -17.56 5.33 -32.82
CA SER A 218 -17.51 6.78 -32.62
C SER A 218 -17.58 7.13 -31.13
N ALA A 219 -18.50 6.50 -30.39
CA ALA A 219 -18.69 6.72 -28.96
C ALA A 219 -17.46 6.28 -28.13
N ALA A 220 -16.89 5.10 -28.43
CA ALA A 220 -15.71 4.59 -27.73
C ALA A 220 -14.46 5.47 -27.96
N LEU A 221 -14.21 5.88 -29.20
CA LEU A 221 -13.11 6.79 -29.55
C LEU A 221 -13.29 8.18 -28.93
N SER A 222 -14.53 8.68 -28.88
CA SER A 222 -14.87 9.96 -28.26
C SER A 222 -14.69 9.93 -26.73
N LYS A 223 -15.17 8.87 -26.05
CA LYS A 223 -14.98 8.69 -24.61
C LYS A 223 -13.51 8.58 -24.23
N LEU A 224 -12.71 7.79 -24.97
CA LEU A 224 -11.27 7.72 -24.77
C LEU A 224 -10.64 9.11 -24.89
N ARG A 225 -10.90 9.85 -25.98
CA ARG A 225 -10.39 11.21 -26.16
C ARG A 225 -10.80 12.16 -25.03
N THR A 226 -12.03 12.05 -24.54
CA THR A 226 -12.56 12.90 -23.46
C THR A 226 -11.89 12.59 -22.11
N ILE A 227 -11.73 11.31 -21.77
CA ILE A 227 -11.02 10.88 -20.55
C ILE A 227 -9.56 11.34 -20.60
N PHE A 228 -8.89 11.21 -21.76
CA PHE A 228 -7.52 11.69 -21.92
C PHE A 228 -7.40 13.21 -21.85
N LYS A 229 -8.30 13.97 -22.50
CA LYS A 229 -8.31 15.44 -22.41
C LYS A 229 -8.60 15.96 -21.00
N LYS A 230 -9.42 15.24 -20.22
CA LYS A 230 -9.78 15.64 -18.86
C LYS A 230 -8.65 15.39 -17.84
N ASN A 231 -7.86 14.33 -18.06
CA ASN A 231 -6.88 13.86 -17.07
C ASN A 231 -5.42 14.12 -17.46
N VAL A 232 -5.14 14.65 -18.67
CA VAL A 232 -3.79 14.94 -19.16
C VAL A 232 -3.67 16.45 -19.44
N PRO A 233 -2.66 17.15 -18.87
CA PRO A 233 -2.40 18.56 -19.15
C PRO A 233 -2.25 18.86 -20.65
N GLU A 234 -2.79 19.99 -21.13
CA GLU A 234 -2.73 20.46 -22.52
C GLU A 234 -1.35 20.40 -23.19
N PRO A 235 -0.23 20.72 -22.51
CA PRO A 235 1.11 20.63 -23.11
C PRO A 235 1.54 19.21 -23.50
N LEU A 236 0.90 18.17 -22.96
CA LEU A 236 1.24 16.75 -23.20
C LEU A 236 0.30 16.09 -24.21
N LEU A 237 -0.75 16.79 -24.67
CA LEU A 237 -1.80 16.21 -25.52
C LEU A 237 -1.30 15.84 -26.93
N ASP A 238 -0.42 16.65 -27.51
CA ASP A 238 0.16 16.39 -28.83
C ASP A 238 1.14 15.20 -28.79
N ASP A 239 1.93 15.08 -27.72
CA ASP A 239 2.83 13.95 -27.48
C ASP A 239 2.07 12.63 -27.22
N VAL A 240 0.91 12.71 -26.58
CA VAL A 240 0.03 11.57 -26.30
C VAL A 240 -0.72 11.08 -27.53
N LEU A 241 -0.94 11.90 -28.57
CA LEU A 241 -1.48 11.40 -29.84
C LEU A 241 -0.46 10.52 -30.59
N THR A 242 0.83 10.69 -30.32
CA THR A 242 1.92 9.82 -30.78
C THR A 242 1.85 8.41 -30.17
N PHE A 243 1.29 8.25 -28.95
CA PHE A 243 1.09 6.93 -28.32
C PHE A 243 0.20 6.00 -29.17
N GLN A 244 -0.71 6.56 -29.96
CA GLN A 244 -1.55 5.76 -30.86
C GLN A 244 -0.76 5.09 -31.99
N LYS A 245 0.47 5.56 -32.27
CA LYS A 245 1.38 5.02 -33.29
C LYS A 245 2.36 4.00 -32.72
N LEU A 246 2.43 3.83 -31.40
CA LEU A 246 3.33 2.88 -30.74
C LEU A 246 2.77 1.45 -30.77
N ASP A 247 3.68 0.49 -30.79
CA ASP A 247 3.32 -0.93 -30.68
C ASP A 247 2.72 -1.22 -29.31
N ILE A 248 1.70 -2.09 -29.25
CA ILE A 248 0.98 -2.40 -28.00
C ILE A 248 1.95 -2.99 -26.97
N SER A 249 2.86 -3.84 -27.42
CA SER A 249 3.94 -4.41 -26.60
C SER A 249 4.82 -3.34 -25.97
N LEU A 250 5.17 -2.29 -26.71
CA LEU A 250 5.94 -1.15 -26.19
C LEU A 250 5.13 -0.34 -25.18
N VAL A 251 3.85 -0.08 -25.47
CA VAL A 251 2.97 0.64 -24.53
C VAL A 251 2.75 -0.14 -23.24
N GLN A 252 2.56 -1.46 -23.33
CA GLN A 252 2.45 -2.35 -22.17
C GLN A 252 3.73 -2.32 -21.33
N GLN A 253 4.90 -2.45 -21.96
CA GLN A 253 6.19 -2.39 -21.28
C GLN A 253 6.41 -1.02 -20.61
N MET A 254 6.06 0.08 -21.29
CA MET A 254 6.17 1.43 -20.72
C MET A 254 5.24 1.62 -19.52
N LEU A 255 3.99 1.17 -19.60
CA LEU A 255 3.04 1.25 -18.49
C LEU A 255 3.46 0.35 -17.32
N ALA A 256 3.90 -0.88 -17.60
CA ALA A 256 4.41 -1.79 -16.58
C ALA A 256 5.65 -1.22 -15.88
N ASN A 257 6.60 -0.67 -16.63
CA ASN A 257 7.78 -0.01 -16.07
C ASN A 257 7.42 1.22 -15.24
N ARG A 258 6.46 2.04 -15.68
CA ARG A 258 5.97 3.20 -14.91
C ARG A 258 5.26 2.77 -13.63
N PHE A 259 4.40 1.76 -13.71
CA PHE A 259 3.67 1.25 -12.56
C PHE A 259 4.61 0.62 -11.53
N THR A 260 5.48 -0.29 -11.96
CA THR A 260 6.46 -0.94 -11.07
C THR A 260 7.47 0.04 -10.48
N SER A 261 7.96 1.02 -11.26
CA SER A 261 8.88 2.03 -10.72
C SER A 261 8.19 2.99 -9.75
N ALA A 262 6.95 3.40 -10.01
CA ALA A 262 6.16 4.18 -9.06
C ALA A 262 5.91 3.40 -7.76
N LEU A 263 5.57 2.11 -7.85
CA LEU A 263 5.42 1.24 -6.68
C LEU A 263 6.71 1.13 -5.86
N THR A 264 7.87 0.92 -6.52
CA THR A 264 9.17 0.91 -5.82
C THR A 264 9.48 2.27 -5.20
N MET A 265 9.20 3.36 -5.91
CA MET A 265 9.43 4.71 -5.38
C MET A 265 8.60 4.95 -4.11
N ILE A 266 7.31 4.59 -4.13
CA ILE A 266 6.41 4.79 -2.99
C ILE A 266 6.77 3.86 -1.84
N ASN A 267 6.76 2.54 -2.06
CA ASN A 267 6.87 1.55 -0.99
C ASN A 267 8.30 1.38 -0.46
N ASP A 268 9.31 1.60 -1.29
CA ASP A 268 10.70 1.39 -0.88
C ASP A 268 11.46 2.69 -0.67
N VAL A 269 11.45 3.60 -1.64
CA VAL A 269 12.31 4.79 -1.59
C VAL A 269 11.74 5.82 -0.61
N PHE A 270 10.50 6.27 -0.79
CA PHE A 270 9.90 7.30 0.06
C PHE A 270 9.77 6.84 1.50
N LEU A 271 9.25 5.63 1.77
CA LEU A 271 9.14 5.11 3.14
C LEU A 271 10.51 5.03 3.85
N LYS A 272 11.57 4.61 3.14
CA LYS A 272 12.93 4.58 3.73
C LYS A 272 13.48 5.98 3.96
N GLN A 273 13.20 6.95 3.09
CA GLN A 273 13.63 8.34 3.30
C GLN A 273 12.90 8.99 4.48
N MET A 274 11.58 8.80 4.58
CA MET A 274 10.80 9.25 5.74
C MET A 274 11.33 8.66 7.05
N ARG A 275 11.63 7.36 7.06
CA ARG A 275 12.26 6.69 8.20
C ARG A 275 13.60 7.33 8.59
N ARG A 276 14.45 7.66 7.62
CA ARG A 276 15.75 8.32 7.87
C ARG A 276 15.56 9.72 8.47
N LEU A 277 14.70 10.53 7.86
CA LEU A 277 14.38 11.87 8.36
C LEU A 277 13.84 11.83 9.79
N ASN A 278 12.95 10.88 10.09
CA ASN A 278 12.41 10.71 11.44
C ASN A 278 13.51 10.36 12.45
N TYR A 279 14.46 9.48 12.10
CA TYR A 279 15.62 9.20 12.94
C TYR A 279 16.54 10.41 13.08
N ASP A 280 16.86 11.11 12.00
CA ASP A 280 17.74 12.28 12.03
C ASP A 280 17.16 13.38 12.94
N LEU A 281 15.85 13.64 12.84
CA LEU A 281 15.13 14.56 13.72
C LEU A 281 15.07 14.06 15.17
N PHE A 282 14.97 12.75 15.39
CA PHE A 282 14.92 12.16 16.73
C PHE A 282 16.29 12.20 17.42
N TYR A 283 17.36 11.90 16.70
CA TYR A 283 18.72 11.84 17.23
C TYR A 283 19.44 13.21 17.29
N SER A 284 19.03 14.18 16.47
CA SER A 284 19.57 15.55 16.52
C SER A 284 19.15 16.34 17.76
N LYS A 285 18.09 15.94 18.47
CA LYS A 285 17.59 16.63 19.66
C LYS A 285 18.46 16.34 20.90
N ASP A 286 19.31 17.26 21.32
CA ASP A 286 20.17 17.05 22.51
C ASP A 286 19.38 16.78 23.80
N LYS A 287 18.16 17.34 23.93
CA LYS A 287 17.27 17.09 25.08
C LYS A 287 16.92 15.61 25.30
N LEU A 288 17.09 14.77 24.28
CA LEU A 288 16.85 13.32 24.34
C LEU A 288 18.15 12.50 24.44
N LYS A 289 19.33 13.13 24.51
CA LYS A 289 20.59 12.44 24.85
C LYS A 289 20.35 11.70 26.16
N ASN A 290 20.71 10.42 26.21
CA ASN A 290 20.48 9.52 27.35
C ASN A 290 19.01 9.31 27.74
N LYS A 291 18.07 9.56 26.81
CA LYS A 291 16.64 9.23 26.98
C LYS A 291 16.06 8.48 25.78
N ARG A 292 16.92 7.93 24.92
CA ARG A 292 16.50 7.27 23.68
C ARG A 292 17.39 6.09 23.31
N ILE A 293 16.76 5.03 22.83
CA ILE A 293 17.44 3.88 22.21
C ILE A 293 16.62 3.37 21.02
N THR A 294 17.30 2.66 20.12
CA THR A 294 16.69 2.03 18.95
C THR A 294 17.05 0.56 18.90
N ALA A 295 16.04 -0.29 18.76
CA ALA A 295 16.18 -1.72 18.57
C ALA A 295 15.71 -2.09 17.15
N THR A 296 16.67 -2.34 16.26
CA THR A 296 16.37 -2.78 14.89
C THR A 296 16.33 -4.29 14.80
N ILE A 297 15.38 -4.84 14.03
CA ILE A 297 15.20 -6.29 13.86
C ILE A 297 16.43 -7.02 13.29
N TYR A 298 17.32 -6.30 12.62
CA TYR A 298 18.50 -6.87 11.98
C TYR A 298 19.78 -6.69 12.82
N LYS A 299 19.72 -6.06 14.01
CA LYS A 299 20.91 -5.70 14.81
C LYS A 299 21.82 -6.90 15.11
N LEU A 300 21.23 -8.05 15.41
CA LEU A 300 21.92 -9.24 15.92
C LEU A 300 21.92 -10.40 14.92
N ASN A 301 21.67 -10.15 13.63
CA ASN A 301 21.51 -11.21 12.63
C ASN A 301 22.83 -11.74 12.03
N GLY A 302 23.97 -11.28 12.53
CA GLY A 302 25.31 -11.69 12.08
C GLY A 302 25.71 -11.24 10.67
N GLN A 303 24.88 -10.44 9.96
CA GLN A 303 25.19 -9.98 8.62
C GLN A 303 25.87 -8.60 8.64
N LYS A 304 26.91 -8.43 7.81
CA LYS A 304 27.48 -7.11 7.51
C LYS A 304 26.47 -6.27 6.73
N THR A 305 26.42 -4.98 7.01
CA THR A 305 25.62 -4.03 6.23
C THR A 305 26.54 -3.27 5.28
N PRO A 306 26.05 -2.82 4.11
CA PRO A 306 26.85 -1.97 3.22
C PRO A 306 27.11 -0.56 3.81
N TYR A 307 26.51 -0.24 4.95
CA TYR A 307 26.60 1.06 5.61
C TYR A 307 27.46 1.03 6.88
N SER A 308 28.05 -0.12 7.25
CA SER A 308 28.89 -0.26 8.43
C SER A 308 30.04 -1.23 8.20
N GLU A 309 31.27 -0.81 8.52
CA GLU A 309 32.47 -1.65 8.33
C GLU A 309 32.58 -2.80 9.35
N GLY A 310 31.83 -2.73 10.45
CA GLY A 310 31.74 -3.75 11.50
C GLY A 310 30.30 -4.18 11.83
N THR A 311 30.16 -5.06 12.84
CA THR A 311 28.84 -5.49 13.37
C THR A 311 28.17 -4.42 14.23
N GLY A 312 28.92 -3.40 14.66
CA GLY A 312 28.43 -2.34 15.55
C GLY A 312 27.97 -2.87 16.91
N LEU A 313 28.54 -3.99 17.35
CA LEU A 313 28.26 -4.61 18.65
C LEU A 313 29.29 -4.11 19.67
N ASN A 314 28.79 -3.82 20.87
CA ASN A 314 29.62 -3.47 22.02
C ASN A 314 30.48 -4.67 22.46
N GLU A 315 31.79 -4.47 22.51
CA GLU A 315 32.74 -5.53 22.85
C GLU A 315 32.72 -5.94 24.32
N SER A 316 32.24 -5.05 25.20
CA SER A 316 32.13 -5.27 26.65
C SER A 316 30.99 -6.22 27.00
N ILE A 317 30.02 -6.43 26.10
CA ILE A 317 28.92 -7.36 26.31
C ILE A 317 29.38 -8.78 25.95
N LYS A 318 29.40 -9.66 26.94
CA LYS A 318 29.75 -11.09 26.79
C LYS A 318 28.59 -11.99 27.25
N PRO A 319 28.42 -13.18 26.64
CA PRO A 319 29.11 -13.65 25.44
C PRO A 319 28.72 -12.85 24.19
N LYS A 320 29.52 -12.97 23.12
CA LYS A 320 29.10 -12.49 21.79
C LYS A 320 27.87 -13.29 21.32
N PRO A 321 26.98 -12.71 20.48
CA PRO A 321 25.84 -13.43 19.92
C PRO A 321 26.22 -14.81 19.39
N SER A 322 25.54 -15.85 19.87
CA SER A 322 25.74 -17.22 19.42
C SER A 322 25.23 -17.40 17.99
N LYS A 323 25.77 -18.37 17.26
CA LYS A 323 25.30 -18.69 15.89
C LYS A 323 23.83 -19.07 15.84
N ASN A 324 23.31 -19.68 16.91
CA ASN A 324 21.89 -19.97 17.02
C ASN A 324 21.06 -18.68 17.14
N LEU A 325 21.47 -17.76 18.02
CA LEU A 325 20.81 -16.46 18.17
C LEU A 325 20.84 -15.65 16.86
N GLU A 326 22.00 -15.59 16.19
CA GLU A 326 22.14 -14.95 14.88
C GLU A 326 21.19 -15.55 13.83
N SER A 327 21.03 -16.88 13.82
CA SER A 327 20.11 -17.58 12.90
C SER A 327 18.64 -17.25 13.16
N VAL A 328 18.23 -17.18 14.43
CA VAL A 328 16.87 -16.77 14.82
C VAL A 328 16.62 -15.33 14.40
N CYS A 329 17.56 -14.41 14.68
CA CYS A 329 17.48 -13.01 14.27
C CYS A 329 17.48 -12.86 12.73
N LEU A 330 18.23 -13.70 12.02
CA LEU A 330 18.25 -13.71 10.56
C LEU A 330 16.92 -14.18 9.96
N THR A 331 16.27 -15.15 10.60
CA THR A 331 14.95 -15.63 10.20
C THR A 331 13.92 -14.51 10.39
N ALA A 332 13.90 -13.88 11.57
CA ALA A 332 13.04 -12.75 11.89
C ALA A 332 13.24 -11.56 10.92
N SER A 333 14.49 -11.13 10.69
CA SER A 333 14.80 -10.00 9.81
C SER A 333 14.55 -10.27 8.32
N LYS A 334 14.28 -11.51 7.92
CA LYS A 334 13.85 -11.91 6.57
C LYS A 334 12.36 -12.22 6.48
N THR A 335 11.62 -12.08 7.58
CA THR A 335 10.17 -12.26 7.56
C THR A 335 9.53 -11.12 6.76
N PRO A 336 8.79 -11.42 5.69
CA PRO A 336 8.06 -10.41 4.95
C PRO A 336 6.94 -9.83 5.82
N THR A 337 6.49 -8.63 5.49
CA THR A 337 5.27 -8.04 6.05
C THR A 337 4.07 -8.78 5.47
N THR A 338 3.60 -9.82 6.15
CA THR A 338 2.42 -10.60 5.78
C THR A 338 1.32 -10.43 6.82
N LEU A 339 0.06 -10.51 6.39
CA LEU A 339 -1.12 -10.42 7.26
C LEU A 339 -1.43 -11.73 7.97
N TRP A 340 -1.08 -12.85 7.35
CA TRP A 340 -1.29 -14.19 7.89
C TRP A 340 -0.04 -15.03 7.70
N TRP A 341 0.06 -16.08 8.51
CA TRP A 341 1.13 -17.06 8.43
C TRP A 341 0.73 -18.19 7.48
N ASP A 342 1.47 -18.36 6.39
CA ASP A 342 1.26 -19.50 5.50
C ASP A 342 1.96 -20.77 6.02
N LYS A 343 1.79 -21.89 5.32
CA LYS A 343 2.42 -23.16 5.69
C LYS A 343 3.96 -23.07 5.73
N THR A 344 4.55 -22.25 4.87
CA THR A 344 6.01 -22.01 4.83
C THR A 344 6.46 -21.21 6.03
N ASP A 345 5.69 -20.21 6.44
CA ASP A 345 5.99 -19.36 7.59
C ASP A 345 5.88 -20.13 8.90
N ILE A 346 4.84 -20.97 9.05
CA ILE A 346 4.65 -21.87 10.18
C ILE A 346 5.81 -22.88 10.24
N ALA A 347 6.17 -23.52 9.12
CA ALA A 347 7.27 -24.47 9.06
C ALA A 347 8.63 -23.84 9.43
N LYS A 348 8.81 -22.54 9.18
CA LYS A 348 10.01 -21.76 9.56
C LYS A 348 9.93 -21.15 10.96
N ASN A 349 8.85 -21.39 11.68
CA ASN A 349 8.59 -20.83 13.00
C ASN A 349 8.75 -19.29 13.08
N ARG A 350 8.22 -18.58 12.06
CA ARG A 350 8.49 -17.14 11.91
C ARG A 350 7.89 -16.27 13.01
N MET A 351 6.72 -16.62 13.52
CA MET A 351 6.08 -15.87 14.60
C MET A 351 6.93 -15.90 15.87
N GLU A 352 7.36 -17.09 16.30
CA GLU A 352 8.14 -17.23 17.54
C GLU A 352 9.54 -16.65 17.38
N THR A 353 10.17 -16.83 16.23
CA THR A 353 11.48 -16.21 15.95
C THR A 353 11.40 -14.69 15.93
N LEU A 354 10.30 -14.08 15.45
CA LEU A 354 10.05 -12.65 15.55
C LEU A 354 9.93 -12.17 17.00
N ILE A 355 9.12 -12.86 17.81
CA ILE A 355 8.92 -12.52 19.22
C ILE A 355 10.25 -12.63 19.98
N ALA A 356 10.94 -13.76 19.85
CA ALA A 356 12.25 -13.98 20.46
C ALA A 356 13.26 -12.92 20.00
N CYS A 357 13.26 -12.57 18.71
CA CYS A 357 14.13 -11.52 18.18
C CYS A 357 13.90 -10.17 18.86
N GLY A 358 12.65 -9.79 19.11
CA GLY A 358 12.33 -8.60 19.90
C GLY A 358 12.90 -8.70 21.32
N GLN A 359 12.65 -9.82 22.01
CA GLN A 359 13.08 -10.05 23.40
C GLN A 359 14.59 -9.93 23.58
N PHE A 360 15.38 -10.71 22.83
CA PHE A 360 16.84 -10.68 23.01
C PHE A 360 17.49 -9.41 22.44
N THR A 361 16.88 -8.76 21.44
CA THR A 361 17.40 -7.49 20.92
C THR A 361 17.21 -6.36 21.92
N ILE A 362 16.05 -6.31 22.59
CA ILE A 362 15.82 -5.35 23.68
C ILE A 362 16.76 -5.62 24.86
N CYS A 363 16.91 -6.88 25.27
CA CYS A 363 17.87 -7.27 26.31
C CYS A 363 19.27 -6.71 26.00
N TYR A 364 19.78 -6.96 24.79
CA TYR A 364 21.07 -6.46 24.34
C TYR A 364 21.14 -4.93 24.29
N GLN A 365 20.12 -4.25 23.74
CA GLN A 365 20.11 -2.80 23.58
C GLN A 365 20.06 -2.07 24.92
N LEU A 366 19.35 -2.62 25.91
CA LEU A 366 19.33 -2.09 27.27
C LEU A 366 20.69 -2.26 27.95
N MET A 367 21.36 -3.41 27.78
CA MET A 367 22.73 -3.58 28.28
C MET A 367 23.70 -2.56 27.67
N ASP A 368 23.68 -2.40 26.34
CA ASP A 368 24.53 -1.44 25.62
C ASP A 368 24.23 0.01 26.05
N TYR A 369 22.95 0.33 26.22
CA TYR A 369 22.50 1.62 26.73
C TYR A 369 23.03 1.91 28.14
N ILE A 370 22.90 0.97 29.07
CA ILE A 370 23.38 1.12 30.44
C ILE A 370 24.90 1.35 30.46
N LEU A 371 25.67 0.62 29.66
CA LEU A 371 27.12 0.81 29.56
C LEU A 371 27.48 2.20 29.03
N LYS A 372 26.78 2.67 27.99
CA LYS A 372 26.96 4.03 27.46
C LYS A 372 26.59 5.11 28.48
N LEU A 373 25.50 4.88 29.21
CA LEU A 373 25.02 5.81 30.23
C LEU A 373 26.03 5.96 31.38
N LYS A 374 26.69 4.87 31.78
CA LYS A 374 27.76 4.89 32.80
C LYS A 374 29.06 5.52 32.30
N ALA A 375 29.32 5.46 31.00
CA ALA A 375 30.51 6.02 30.37
C ALA A 375 30.36 7.51 30.00
N ASP A 376 29.16 8.10 30.13
CA ASP A 376 28.92 9.50 29.79
C ASP A 376 29.38 10.44 30.92
N GLU A 377 30.56 11.01 30.75
CA GLU A 377 31.17 11.96 31.70
C GLU A 377 30.43 13.32 31.74
N ASP A 378 29.69 13.69 30.70
CA ASP A 378 28.97 14.97 30.63
C ASP A 378 27.73 14.99 31.55
N LYS A 379 27.11 13.83 31.74
CA LYS A 379 25.85 13.66 32.50
C LYS A 379 25.94 12.41 33.37
N PRO A 380 26.82 12.39 34.38
CA PRO A 380 27.03 11.21 35.22
C PRO A 380 25.78 10.88 36.03
N ILE A 381 25.42 9.60 36.08
CA ILE A 381 24.33 9.13 36.95
C ILE A 381 24.82 9.15 38.40
N LYS A 382 24.08 9.79 39.30
CA LYS A 382 24.43 9.89 40.72
C LYS A 382 24.22 8.58 41.49
N ASP A 383 23.15 7.86 41.18
CA ASP A 383 22.84 6.56 41.78
C ASP A 383 22.74 5.49 40.68
N ILE A 384 23.67 4.54 40.73
CA ILE A 384 23.78 3.44 39.76
C ILE A 384 23.25 2.11 40.31
N THR A 385 22.77 2.07 41.55
CA THR A 385 22.46 0.82 42.26
C THR A 385 21.39 0.01 41.54
N GLU A 386 20.27 0.63 41.21
CA GLU A 386 19.17 -0.04 40.47
C GLU A 386 19.58 -0.34 39.02
N VAL A 387 20.37 0.54 38.41
CA VAL A 387 20.89 0.36 37.04
C VAL A 387 21.87 -0.83 36.97
N ASP A 388 22.69 -1.03 37.99
CA ASP A 388 23.57 -2.19 38.15
C ASP A 388 22.79 -3.48 38.37
N ALA A 389 21.74 -3.42 39.21
CA ALA A 389 20.85 -4.57 39.43
C ALA A 389 20.16 -4.99 38.12
N LEU A 390 19.61 -4.03 37.37
CA LEU A 390 19.01 -4.27 36.07
C LEU A 390 20.03 -4.85 35.07
N TYR A 391 21.25 -4.29 35.02
CA TYR A 391 22.29 -4.81 34.13
C TYR A 391 22.64 -6.28 34.45
N LYS A 392 22.74 -6.64 35.74
CA LYS A 392 23.00 -8.03 36.15
C LYS A 392 21.87 -8.97 35.74
N ALA A 393 20.61 -8.54 35.87
CA ALA A 393 19.46 -9.31 35.41
C ALA A 393 19.50 -9.51 33.88
N LEU A 394 19.73 -8.44 33.12
CA LEU A 394 19.86 -8.49 31.67
C LEU A 394 21.04 -9.38 31.22
N GLU A 395 22.16 -9.36 31.94
CA GLU A 395 23.31 -10.21 31.65
C GLU A 395 23.00 -11.70 31.86
N ALA A 396 22.23 -12.03 32.90
CA ALA A 396 21.75 -13.38 33.14
C ALA A 396 20.82 -13.86 32.01
N ASP A 397 19.85 -13.03 31.63
CA ASP A 397 18.94 -13.29 30.50
C ASP A 397 19.71 -13.42 29.19
N TRP A 398 20.70 -12.55 28.95
CA TRP A 398 21.54 -12.60 27.75
C TRP A 398 22.29 -13.93 27.62
N LYS A 399 22.80 -14.47 28.74
CA LYS A 399 23.42 -15.81 28.76
C LYS A 399 22.41 -16.90 28.42
N LEU A 400 21.18 -16.80 28.92
CA LEU A 400 20.10 -17.74 28.58
C LEU A 400 19.71 -17.65 27.10
N PHE A 401 19.50 -16.44 26.56
CA PHE A 401 19.20 -16.24 25.14
C PHE A 401 20.30 -16.77 24.22
N ASN A 402 21.57 -16.61 24.60
CA ASN A 402 22.67 -17.16 23.80
C ASN A 402 22.67 -18.70 23.77
N LYS A 403 22.23 -19.35 24.85
CA LYS A 403 22.12 -20.81 24.95
C LYS A 403 20.87 -21.33 24.24
N ASN A 404 19.72 -20.72 24.51
CA ASN A 404 18.43 -21.04 23.90
C ASN A 404 17.68 -19.72 23.56
N PRO A 405 17.76 -19.24 22.31
CA PRO A 405 17.14 -17.97 21.92
C PRO A 405 15.62 -17.93 22.07
N LEU A 406 14.94 -19.08 22.05
CA LEU A 406 13.49 -19.20 22.17
C LEU A 406 13.02 -19.39 23.62
N TRP A 407 13.93 -19.49 24.59
CA TRP A 407 13.63 -19.85 25.99
C TRP A 407 12.45 -19.06 26.58
N LEU A 408 12.47 -17.72 26.46
CA LEU A 408 11.43 -16.89 27.04
C LEU A 408 10.08 -17.03 26.31
N VAL A 409 10.09 -17.27 25.00
CA VAL A 409 8.87 -17.57 24.24
C VAL A 409 8.25 -18.88 24.72
N ASP A 410 9.08 -19.90 24.93
CA ASP A 410 8.62 -21.21 25.40
C ASP A 410 8.08 -21.14 26.84
N ASP A 411 8.67 -20.29 27.68
CA ASP A 411 8.22 -20.13 29.07
C ASP A 411 6.89 -19.39 29.17
N LEU A 412 6.68 -18.34 28.35
CA LEU A 412 5.43 -17.57 28.31
C LEU A 412 4.23 -18.33 27.73
N LYS A 413 4.46 -19.49 27.10
CA LYS A 413 3.39 -20.36 26.59
C LYS A 413 2.86 -21.35 27.62
N LYS A 414 3.63 -21.60 28.69
CA LYS A 414 3.19 -22.45 29.80
C LYS A 414 2.22 -21.66 30.67
#